data_AF-A0A8J2NJX9-F1
#
_entry.id   AF-A0A8J2NJX9-F1
#
_cell.length_a   1.000
_cell.length_b   1.000
_cell.length_c   1.000
_cell.angle_alpha   90.00
_cell.angle_beta   90.00
_cell.angle_gamma   90.00
#
_symmetry.space_group_name_H-M   'P 1'
#
loop_
_entity.id
_entity.type
_entity.pdbx_description
1 polymer ?
#
loop_
_entity_poly.entity_id
_entity_poly.type
_entity_poly.pdbx_seq_one_letter_code
_entity_poly.pdbx_strand_id
1 'polypeptide(L)'
;FTGTDHVPPNDFASNDHVPPNDFASDDHMPPNNFASNDHVPPNNFASTDHVRPNDFACNDHVPPNDFASNDHVPPNDFASTDHVPPNDFASTDHVPPNDFASTDHVPPNDFASTDHVPPNDFA
;
A
#
# COMPACT_ATOMS: atom_id res chain seq x y z
N PHE A 1 -13.05 -11.30 -14.04
CA PHE A 1 -13.52 -10.87 -15.37
C PHE A 1 -12.27 -10.74 -16.22
N THR A 2 -12.17 -11.47 -17.33
CA THR A 2 -10.96 -11.55 -18.19
C THR A 2 -10.94 -10.41 -19.20
N GLY A 3 -10.79 -9.19 -18.72
CA GLY A 3 -10.64 -8.00 -19.54
C GLY A 3 -9.47 -7.20 -19.01
N THR A 4 -8.64 -6.68 -19.91
CA THR A 4 -7.60 -5.68 -19.65
C THR A 4 -8.22 -4.48 -18.91
N ASP A 5 -8.33 -4.58 -17.59
CA ASP A 5 -8.95 -3.58 -16.73
C ASP A 5 -7.82 -2.65 -16.26
N HIS A 6 -7.55 -1.65 -17.10
CA HIS A 6 -6.77 -0.50 -16.66
C HIS A 6 -7.63 0.25 -15.64
N VAL A 7 -7.41 -0.04 -14.36
CA VAL A 7 -7.92 0.80 -13.27
C VAL A 7 -7.27 2.18 -13.45
N PRO A 8 -8.05 3.28 -13.47
CA PRO A 8 -7.50 4.63 -13.53
C PRO A 8 -6.88 5.00 -12.17
N PRO A 9 -5.81 5.84 -12.15
CA PRO A 9 -5.32 6.43 -10.91
C PRO A 9 -6.44 7.17 -10.20
N ASN A 10 -6.55 6.98 -8.90
CA ASN A 10 -7.51 7.68 -8.05
C ASN A 10 -6.82 8.32 -6.86
N ASP A 11 -7.19 9.58 -6.60
CA ASP A 11 -6.85 10.30 -5.38
C ASP A 11 -8.09 10.40 -4.50
N PHE A 12 -8.00 9.86 -3.29
CA PHE A 12 -9.06 9.94 -2.28
C PHE A 12 -8.63 10.87 -1.16
N ALA A 13 -9.34 12.00 -1.03
CA ALA A 13 -9.14 12.95 0.05
C ALA A 13 -10.44 13.18 0.82
N SER A 14 -10.42 13.00 2.15
CA SER A 14 -11.58 13.18 3.02
C SER A 14 -11.18 13.82 4.34
N ASN A 15 -12.12 14.54 4.98
CA ASN A 15 -11.94 14.99 6.36
C ASN A 15 -12.42 13.94 7.38
N ASP A 16 -13.27 12.99 6.98
CA ASP A 16 -13.83 11.93 7.85
C ASP A 16 -13.36 10.56 7.35
N HIS A 17 -14.01 10.04 6.31
CA HIS A 17 -13.79 8.69 5.80
C HIS A 17 -13.64 8.65 4.27
N VAL A 18 -12.69 7.84 3.82
CA VAL A 18 -12.64 7.30 2.45
C VAL A 18 -13.39 5.96 2.43
N PRO A 19 -14.12 5.57 1.37
CA PRO A 19 -14.73 4.24 1.27
C PRO A 19 -13.69 3.14 0.98
N PRO A 20 -13.84 1.92 1.56
CA PRO A 20 -12.93 0.81 1.29
C PRO A 20 -12.94 0.44 -0.19
N ASN A 21 -11.76 0.21 -0.76
CA ASN A 21 -11.62 -0.25 -2.12
C ASN A 21 -10.62 -1.42 -2.19
N ASP A 22 -11.00 -2.45 -2.94
CA ASP A 22 -10.09 -3.51 -3.37
C ASP A 22 -9.76 -3.29 -4.84
N PHE A 23 -8.48 -3.26 -5.17
CA PHE A 23 -8.01 -3.06 -6.53
C PHE A 23 -7.34 -4.34 -7.05
N ALA A 24 -7.80 -4.81 -8.22
CA ALA A 24 -7.25 -5.97 -8.90
C ALA A 24 -7.09 -5.69 -10.40
N SER A 25 -5.95 -6.08 -10.99
CA SER A 25 -5.71 -5.99 -12.44
C SER A 25 -4.80 -7.12 -12.89
N ASP A 26 -5.09 -7.64 -14.08
CA ASP A 26 -4.25 -8.67 -14.69
C ASP A 26 -2.92 -8.09 -15.24
N ASP A 27 -2.83 -6.77 -15.45
CA ASP A 27 -1.61 -6.11 -15.98
C ASP A 27 -1.02 -5.14 -14.94
N HIS A 28 -1.47 -3.89 -14.88
CA HIS A 28 -0.85 -2.87 -14.05
C HIS A 28 -1.86 -2.18 -13.14
N MET A 29 -1.60 -2.21 -11.83
CA MET A 29 -2.31 -1.32 -10.91
C MET A 29 -1.83 0.13 -11.10
N PRO A 30 -2.73 1.11 -11.12
CA PRO A 30 -2.35 2.51 -11.08
C PRO A 30 -1.88 2.95 -9.69
N PRO A 31 -1.10 4.05 -9.61
CA PRO A 31 -0.84 4.69 -8.34
C PRO A 31 -2.14 5.28 -7.80
N ASN A 32 -2.37 5.09 -6.52
CA ASN A 32 -3.44 5.71 -5.77
C ASN A 32 -2.87 6.45 -4.56
N ASN A 33 -3.47 7.59 -4.22
CA ASN A 33 -3.13 8.36 -3.04
C ASN A 33 -4.33 8.45 -2.10
N PHE A 34 -4.11 8.18 -0.82
CA PHE A 34 -5.13 8.22 0.21
C PHE A 34 -4.74 9.19 1.31
N ALA A 35 -5.54 10.26 1.45
CA ALA A 35 -5.36 11.26 2.49
C ALA A 35 -6.64 11.41 3.34
N SER A 36 -6.52 11.26 4.65
CA SER A 36 -7.62 11.55 5.58
C SER A 36 -7.15 12.22 6.87
N ASN A 37 -7.97 13.08 7.46
CA ASN A 37 -7.68 13.61 8.79
C ASN A 37 -8.01 12.60 9.91
N ASP A 38 -8.94 11.68 9.67
CA ASP A 38 -9.47 10.80 10.73
C ASP A 38 -9.17 9.33 10.41
N HIS A 39 -9.74 8.79 9.32
CA HIS A 39 -9.50 7.38 8.97
C HIS A 39 -9.52 7.12 7.45
N VAL A 40 -8.53 6.39 6.95
CA VAL A 40 -8.54 5.73 5.63
C VAL A 40 -8.88 4.25 5.87
N PRO A 41 -9.76 3.61 5.08
CA PRO A 41 -10.10 2.20 5.24
C PRO A 41 -8.98 1.28 4.73
N PRO A 42 -8.88 0.03 5.23
CA PRO A 42 -7.98 -0.97 4.66
C PRO A 42 -8.19 -1.15 3.16
N ASN A 43 -7.09 -1.27 2.42
CA ASN A 43 -7.12 -1.53 0.99
C ASN A 43 -6.23 -2.73 0.66
N ASN A 44 -6.65 -3.49 -0.34
CA ASN A 44 -5.88 -4.59 -0.89
C ASN A 44 -5.57 -4.30 -2.37
N PHE A 45 -4.30 -4.50 -2.74
CA PHE A 45 -3.81 -4.30 -4.10
C PHE A 45 -3.23 -5.60 -4.64
N ALA A 46 -3.88 -6.16 -5.66
CA ALA A 46 -3.43 -7.37 -6.31
C ALA A 46 -3.16 -7.14 -7.80
N SER A 47 -2.00 -7.58 -8.28
CA SER A 47 -1.68 -7.64 -9.70
C SER A 47 -1.00 -8.95 -10.08
N THR A 48 -1.22 -9.43 -11.30
CA THR A 48 -0.42 -10.54 -11.82
C THR A 48 0.91 -10.11 -12.43
N ASP A 49 1.15 -8.82 -12.64
CA ASP A 49 2.37 -8.33 -13.28
C ASP A 49 3.00 -7.22 -12.42
N HIS A 50 2.44 -6.01 -12.41
CA HIS A 50 3.03 -4.90 -11.62
C HIS A 50 2.00 -4.11 -10.81
N VAL A 51 2.33 -3.87 -9.54
CA VAL A 51 1.69 -2.81 -8.76
C VAL A 51 2.51 -1.50 -8.91
N ARG A 52 1.86 -0.33 -9.01
CA ARG A 52 2.52 0.99 -9.01
C ARG A 52 2.47 1.63 -7.60
N PRO A 53 3.42 2.52 -7.25
CA PRO A 53 3.53 3.08 -5.89
C PRO A 53 2.24 3.69 -5.39
N ASN A 54 1.92 3.48 -4.12
CA ASN A 54 0.79 4.08 -3.43
C ASN A 54 1.26 4.82 -2.18
N ASP A 55 0.57 5.93 -1.89
CA ASP A 55 0.89 6.80 -0.76
C ASP A 55 -0.31 6.86 0.19
N PHE A 56 -0.03 6.72 1.49
CA PHE A 56 -1.04 6.80 2.55
C PHE A 56 -0.63 7.83 3.60
N ALA A 57 -1.44 8.87 3.75
CA ALA A 57 -1.22 9.92 4.74
C ALA A 57 -2.45 10.10 5.64
N CYS A 58 -2.26 10.01 6.95
CA CYS A 58 -3.32 10.28 7.92
C CYS A 58 -2.82 11.06 9.15
N ASN A 59 -3.67 11.82 9.82
CA ASN A 59 -3.29 12.37 11.13
C ASN A 59 -3.38 11.27 12.20
N ASP A 60 -4.55 10.66 12.42
CA ASP A 60 -4.74 9.65 13.47
C ASP A 60 -4.13 8.29 13.07
N HIS A 61 -4.76 7.54 12.16
CA HIS A 61 -4.39 6.14 11.95
C HIS A 61 -4.42 5.76 10.46
N VAL A 62 -3.26 5.35 9.94
CA VAL A 62 -3.18 4.70 8.62
C VAL A 62 -3.77 3.29 8.74
N PRO A 63 -4.54 2.74 7.80
CA PRO A 63 -5.08 1.38 7.92
C PRO A 63 -4.02 0.32 7.58
N PRO A 64 -4.21 -0.95 7.99
CA PRO A 64 -3.47 -2.07 7.44
C PRO A 64 -3.74 -2.18 5.93
N ASN A 65 -2.70 -2.40 5.14
CA ASN A 65 -2.81 -2.62 3.70
C ASN A 65 -2.00 -3.84 3.28
N ASP A 66 -2.52 -4.53 2.28
CA ASP A 66 -1.90 -5.73 1.70
C ASP A 66 -1.55 -5.47 0.23
N PHE A 67 -0.32 -5.81 -0.15
CA PHE A 67 0.16 -5.69 -1.53
C PHE A 67 0.68 -7.02 -2.03
N ALA A 68 0.07 -7.53 -3.10
CA ALA A 68 0.44 -8.79 -3.71
C ALA A 68 0.71 -8.63 -5.23
N SER A 69 1.86 -9.13 -5.67
CA SER A 69 2.16 -9.26 -7.11
C SER A 69 2.81 -10.62 -7.42
N ASN A 70 2.77 -11.08 -8.67
CA ASN A 70 3.67 -12.15 -9.08
C ASN A 70 5.08 -11.58 -9.32
N ASP A 71 5.25 -10.57 -10.17
CA ASP A 71 6.59 -10.06 -10.48
C ASP A 71 7.04 -9.03 -9.43
N HIS A 72 6.44 -7.84 -9.39
CA HIS A 72 6.98 -6.74 -8.56
C HIS A 72 5.92 -6.03 -7.71
N VAL A 73 6.18 -5.91 -6.41
CA VAL A 73 5.51 -4.94 -5.52
C VAL A 73 6.35 -3.66 -5.49
N PRO A 74 5.82 -2.45 -5.63
CA PRO A 74 6.59 -1.20 -5.66
C PRO A 74 6.94 -0.71 -4.25
N PRO A 75 7.82 0.29 -4.11
CA PRO A 75 7.95 1.06 -2.88
C PRO A 75 6.62 1.76 -2.58
N ASN A 76 6.19 1.74 -1.33
CA ASN A 76 5.02 2.47 -0.84
C ASN A 76 5.41 3.26 0.42
N ASP A 77 4.74 4.39 0.60
CA ASP A 77 4.99 5.31 1.69
C ASP A 77 3.78 5.41 2.62
N PHE A 78 3.99 5.22 3.92
CA PHE A 78 2.95 5.31 4.94
C PHE A 78 3.33 6.33 6.00
N ALA A 79 2.53 7.38 6.14
CA ALA A 79 2.75 8.45 7.10
C ALA A 79 1.53 8.66 8.00
N SER A 80 1.77 8.64 9.31
CA SER A 80 0.78 8.97 10.33
C SER A 80 1.34 9.96 11.38
N THR A 81 0.47 10.73 12.05
CA THR A 81 0.90 11.37 13.30
C THR A 81 0.90 10.34 14.43
N ASP A 82 -0.20 9.61 14.66
CA ASP A 82 -0.26 8.71 15.83
C ASP A 82 0.21 7.28 15.52
N HIS A 83 -0.38 6.56 14.56
CA HIS A 83 -0.07 5.14 14.38
C HIS A 83 -0.08 4.67 12.92
N VAL A 84 0.99 3.97 12.54
CA VAL A 84 1.04 3.13 11.34
C VAL A 84 0.89 1.67 11.79
N PRO A 85 -0.05 0.88 11.27
CA PRO A 85 -0.24 -0.52 11.63
C PRO A 85 0.67 -1.48 10.84
N PRO A 86 0.64 -2.78 11.14
CA PRO A 86 1.28 -3.79 10.32
C PRO A 86 0.72 -3.76 8.89
N ASN A 87 1.61 -3.86 7.90
CA ASN A 87 1.29 -4.00 6.48
C ASN A 87 2.05 -5.21 5.91
N ASP A 88 1.45 -5.85 4.91
CA ASP A 88 1.96 -7.07 4.30
C ASP A 88 2.31 -6.85 2.83
N PHE A 89 3.54 -7.21 2.44
CA PHE A 89 4.03 -7.09 1.06
C PHE A 89 4.54 -8.45 0.57
N ALA A 90 3.93 -8.94 -0.51
CA ALA A 90 4.26 -10.24 -1.09
C ALA A 90 4.49 -10.14 -2.59
N SER A 91 5.64 -10.66 -3.05
CA SER A 91 5.88 -10.92 -4.47
C SER A 91 6.54 -12.28 -4.69
N THR A 92 6.47 -12.82 -5.91
CA THR A 92 7.33 -13.95 -6.28
C THR A 92 8.76 -13.47 -6.50
N ASP A 93 8.98 -12.41 -7.30
CA ASP A 93 10.33 -11.96 -7.65
C ASP A 93 10.87 -10.88 -6.69
N HIS A 94 10.29 -9.68 -6.62
CA HIS A 94 10.91 -8.57 -5.88
C HIS A 94 9.94 -7.75 -5.02
N VAL A 95 10.33 -7.59 -3.74
CA VAL A 95 9.80 -6.57 -2.83
C VAL A 95 10.91 -5.54 -2.59
N PRO A 96 10.73 -4.25 -2.90
CA PRO A 96 11.70 -3.16 -2.70
C PRO A 96 11.59 -2.57 -1.28
N PRO A 97 12.45 -1.60 -0.92
CA PRO A 97 12.30 -0.87 0.33
C PRO A 97 10.98 -0.09 0.35
N ASN A 98 10.34 -0.06 1.51
CA ASN A 98 9.17 0.75 1.84
C ASN A 98 9.50 1.67 3.02
N ASP A 99 8.84 2.82 3.06
CA ASP A 99 9.08 3.85 4.07
C ASP A 99 7.85 4.00 4.98
N PHE A 100 8.07 3.90 6.29
CA PHE A 100 7.01 4.04 7.30
C PHE A 100 7.40 5.14 8.29
N ALA A 101 6.51 6.10 8.50
CA ALA A 101 6.72 7.23 9.40
C ALA A 101 5.55 7.41 10.37
N SER A 102 5.84 7.46 11.67
CA SER A 102 4.87 7.82 12.72
C SER A 102 5.51 8.62 13.84
N THR A 103 4.77 9.55 14.46
CA THR A 103 5.29 10.25 15.63
C THR A 103 5.18 9.45 16.93
N ASP A 104 4.25 8.49 17.04
CA ASP A 104 4.14 7.63 18.23
C ASP A 104 4.58 6.18 17.99
N HIS A 105 4.08 5.48 16.96
CA HIS A 105 4.33 4.03 16.82
C HIS A 105 4.28 3.46 15.40
N VAL A 106 5.31 2.67 15.08
CA VAL A 106 5.38 1.79 13.91
C VAL A 106 5.72 0.36 14.36
N PRO A 107 4.82 -0.63 14.22
CA PRO A 107 5.05 -2.04 14.50
C PRO A 107 5.87 -2.71 13.39
N PRO A 108 6.31 -3.96 13.60
CA PRO A 108 6.87 -4.78 12.53
C PRO A 108 5.88 -4.98 11.37
N ASN A 109 6.40 -4.95 10.15
CA ASN A 109 5.69 -5.25 8.90
C ASN A 109 6.24 -6.56 8.30
N ASP A 110 5.40 -7.28 7.55
CA ASP A 110 5.78 -8.55 6.93
C ASP A 110 6.11 -8.35 5.44
N PHE A 111 7.29 -8.83 5.04
CA PHE A 111 7.78 -8.76 3.67
C PHE A 111 8.20 -10.14 3.19
N ALA A 112 7.62 -10.60 2.08
CA ALA A 112 7.88 -11.91 1.50
C ALA A 112 8.22 -11.81 0.01
N SER A 113 9.36 -12.38 -0.37
CA SER A 113 9.72 -12.65 -1.76
C SER A 113 10.48 -13.97 -1.88
N THR A 114 10.36 -14.64 -3.03
CA THR A 114 11.16 -15.84 -3.31
C THR A 114 12.58 -15.52 -3.77
N ASP A 115 12.81 -14.34 -4.36
CA ASP A 115 14.15 -13.93 -4.82
C ASP A 115 14.81 -12.86 -3.94
N HIS A 116 14.14 -11.73 -3.63
CA HIS A 116 14.80 -10.60 -2.97
C HIS A 116 13.89 -9.71 -2.10
N VAL A 117 14.37 -9.44 -0.87
CA VAL A 117 13.82 -8.45 0.09
C VAL A 117 14.99 -7.61 0.65
N PRO A 118 15.05 -6.29 0.39
CA PRO A 118 16.01 -5.37 0.97
C PRO A 118 15.58 -4.85 2.36
N PRO A 119 16.45 -4.12 3.08
CA PRO A 119 16.07 -3.40 4.30
C PRO A 119 15.03 -2.31 4.01
N ASN A 120 14.07 -2.12 4.92
CA ASN A 120 13.05 -1.06 4.91
C ASN A 120 13.40 0.02 5.94
N ASP A 121 12.89 1.24 5.75
CA ASP A 121 13.08 2.37 6.66
C ASP A 121 11.85 2.58 7.56
N PHE A 122 12.10 2.85 8.84
CA PHE A 122 11.08 3.04 9.86
C PHE A 122 11.47 4.25 10.72
N ALA A 123 10.69 5.33 10.62
CA ALA A 123 10.97 6.62 11.21
C ALA A 123 9.89 7.08 12.21
#